data_AF-A0A1D9CG34-F1
#
_entry.id   AF-A0A1D9CG34-F1
#
_cell.length_a   1.000
_cell.length_b   1.000
_cell.length_c   1.000
_cell.angle_alpha   90.00
_cell.angle_beta   90.00
_cell.angle_gamma   90.00
#
_symmetry.space_group_name_H-M   'P 1'
#
loop_
_entity.id
_entity.type
_entity.pdbx_description
1 polymer ?
#
loop_
_entity_poly.entity_id
_entity_poly.type
_entity_poly.pdbx_seq_one_letter_code
_entity_poly.pdbx_strand_id
1 'polypeptide(L)'
;YLSRIQRGGIIQPFGCVLAVEETTFRIIAYSENAVEMLDLAPQSVPSMEQSQQEVLTIGTDVRTLFTAASSHSLEKAAVAQEISLMNPICVHCKNSRKPFYAIVHRIDVGMVIDLEPLRTGDAFMSAAGAVQSQKLAVRAISRLQSLPCGDIGLLCDTVVENVRELTGYDRVMVYKFHEDEHGEVVSEIRRSDLEPYLGLHYPATDIPQASRFLFMQNRVRMICDCMATPVKVIQSEELMQPLCLVGSTLRAPHGCHAQYMANMGSIASLVMAVIINGNDDEGGGSARNSMKLWGLVVCHHTSPRAVPFPLRYACEFLMQAFGLQLNMELQLAAQLTEKHILRTQTLLCDMLLRDAPMGIVTQSPSIMDLVKCDGAALYYGGKCWMLGVTPTEAQIKDIADWLLEHHGDSTGLSTDSLADAGYPGAASLGDAVCGMASARITSKDFLFWFRSHTAKEMKWGGAKHHPDDKDDGRRMHPRSSFKAFLEVVKRRSLPWDNVEIDAIHSLQLILRGSFQDIDDSGTKTMVHSQLNDLRLQGIDELSSVASEMVRLIETATAPILAVDYNGLVNGWNAKVAELTGLPVGEAMGMSLVQDLVFKESVERVEKMLYNALR
;
A
#
# COMPACT_ATOMS: atom_id res chain seq x y z
N TYR A 1 10.06 -19.48 -11.80
CA TYR A 1 9.79 -19.61 -10.36
C TYR A 1 8.30 -19.80 -10.09
N LEU A 2 7.43 -18.86 -10.51
CA LEU A 2 5.97 -18.94 -10.32
C LEU A 2 5.36 -20.31 -10.70
N SER A 3 5.62 -20.82 -11.91
CA SER A 3 5.15 -22.15 -12.33
C SER A 3 5.58 -23.29 -11.38
N ARG A 4 6.80 -23.25 -10.81
CA ARG A 4 7.27 -24.25 -9.84
C ARG A 4 6.52 -24.17 -8.50
N ILE A 5 6.10 -22.97 -8.10
CA ILE A 5 5.29 -22.78 -6.88
C ILE A 5 3.84 -23.23 -7.12
N GLN A 6 3.29 -22.93 -8.29
CA GLN A 6 1.91 -23.23 -8.66
C GLN A 6 1.69 -24.73 -8.90
N ARG A 7 2.68 -25.40 -9.52
CA ARG A 7 2.61 -26.80 -9.98
C ARG A 7 3.76 -27.63 -9.42
N GLY A 8 4.02 -27.48 -8.11
CA GLY A 8 5.15 -28.13 -7.44
C GLY A 8 5.00 -29.65 -7.26
N GLY A 9 3.79 -30.19 -7.39
CA GLY A 9 3.51 -31.63 -7.26
C GLY A 9 3.73 -32.19 -5.84
N ILE A 10 3.81 -31.32 -4.83
CA ILE A 10 4.05 -31.68 -3.43
C ILE A 10 3.11 -30.94 -2.47
N ILE A 11 2.70 -31.64 -1.41
CA ILE A 11 1.79 -31.15 -0.35
C ILE A 11 2.41 -31.33 1.04
N GLN A 12 1.82 -30.70 2.04
CA GLN A 12 2.14 -30.87 3.45
C GLN A 12 1.51 -32.16 3.99
N PRO A 13 2.15 -32.85 4.96
CA PRO A 13 1.72 -34.18 5.39
C PRO A 13 0.52 -34.20 6.35
N PHE A 14 0.01 -33.05 6.80
CA PHE A 14 -1.07 -32.98 7.80
C PHE A 14 -2.46 -33.31 7.24
N GLY A 15 -2.59 -33.41 5.91
CA GLY A 15 -3.79 -33.82 5.19
C GLY A 15 -3.43 -34.64 3.96
N CYS A 16 -4.42 -35.01 3.16
CA CYS A 16 -4.22 -35.65 1.86
C CYS A 16 -5.02 -34.94 0.76
N VAL A 17 -4.57 -35.07 -0.48
CA VAL A 17 -5.20 -34.43 -1.64
C VAL A 17 -5.71 -35.49 -2.60
N LEU A 18 -6.94 -35.32 -3.08
CA LEU A 18 -7.53 -36.07 -4.18
C LEU A 18 -7.95 -35.08 -5.27
N ALA A 19 -7.51 -35.26 -6.50
CA ALA A 19 -8.00 -34.51 -7.65
C ALA A 19 -8.84 -35.43 -8.54
N VAL A 20 -9.98 -34.92 -8.98
CA VAL A 20 -10.99 -35.69 -9.72
C VAL A 20 -11.48 -34.94 -10.95
N GLU A 21 -11.93 -35.68 -11.96
CA GLU A 21 -12.72 -35.13 -13.05
C GLU A 21 -14.11 -34.71 -12.53
N GLU A 22 -14.57 -33.51 -12.90
CA GLU A 22 -15.78 -32.90 -12.32
C GLU A 22 -17.08 -33.65 -12.66
N THR A 23 -17.17 -34.27 -13.84
CA THR A 23 -18.38 -34.96 -14.31
C THR A 23 -18.47 -36.41 -13.82
N THR A 24 -17.35 -37.12 -13.82
CA THR A 24 -17.31 -38.57 -13.53
C THR A 24 -16.84 -38.89 -12.11
N PHE A 25 -16.27 -37.91 -11.39
CA PHE A 25 -15.65 -38.09 -10.07
C PHE A 25 -14.48 -39.09 -10.06
N ARG A 26 -13.92 -39.39 -11.25
CA ARG A 26 -12.76 -40.27 -11.37
C ARG A 26 -11.49 -39.56 -10.94
N ILE A 27 -10.69 -40.23 -10.13
CA ILE A 27 -9.42 -39.70 -9.62
C ILE A 27 -8.42 -39.53 -10.77
N ILE A 28 -7.93 -38.32 -10.95
CA ILE A 28 -6.87 -37.95 -11.91
C ILE A 28 -5.51 -37.78 -11.23
N ALA A 29 -5.51 -37.48 -9.93
CA ALA A 29 -4.31 -37.43 -9.10
C ALA A 29 -4.66 -37.64 -7.62
N TYR A 30 -3.71 -38.16 -6.84
CA TYR A 30 -3.85 -38.32 -5.38
C TYR A 30 -2.50 -38.23 -4.69
N SER A 31 -2.47 -37.83 -3.42
CA SER A 31 -1.22 -37.80 -2.65
C SER A 31 -0.80 -39.18 -2.14
N GLU A 32 0.50 -39.45 -2.07
CA GLU A 32 1.05 -40.75 -1.63
C GLU A 32 0.52 -41.20 -0.26
N ASN A 33 0.29 -40.25 0.65
CA ASN A 33 -0.25 -40.52 1.99
C ASN A 33 -1.77 -40.76 2.04
N ALA A 34 -2.50 -40.62 0.93
CA ALA A 34 -3.96 -40.72 0.92
C ALA A 34 -4.47 -42.10 1.35
N VAL A 35 -3.79 -43.17 0.93
CA VAL A 35 -4.17 -44.57 1.23
C VAL A 35 -4.13 -44.84 2.74
N GLU A 36 -3.06 -44.40 3.39
CA GLU A 36 -2.88 -44.54 4.84
C GLU A 36 -3.83 -43.62 5.60
N MET A 37 -3.93 -42.34 5.20
CA MET A 37 -4.72 -41.35 5.93
C MET A 37 -6.22 -41.66 5.91
N LEU A 38 -6.74 -42.19 4.80
CA LEU A 38 -8.14 -42.57 4.64
C LEU A 38 -8.45 -43.98 5.17
N ASP A 39 -7.45 -44.69 5.73
CA ASP A 39 -7.53 -46.10 6.15
C ASP A 39 -8.14 -47.01 5.07
N LEU A 40 -7.65 -46.90 3.84
CA LEU A 40 -8.18 -47.70 2.73
C LEU A 40 -7.67 -49.16 2.75
N ALA A 41 -6.54 -49.43 3.41
CA ALA A 41 -5.98 -50.77 3.49
C ALA A 41 -6.88 -51.73 4.32
N PRO A 42 -7.15 -52.96 3.85
CA PRO A 42 -7.92 -53.93 4.61
C PRO A 42 -7.15 -54.38 5.87
N GLN A 43 -7.87 -54.45 7.01
CA GLN A 43 -7.34 -54.89 8.31
C GLN A 43 -7.05 -56.40 8.40
N SER A 44 -7.28 -57.16 7.32
CA SER A 44 -7.07 -58.60 7.26
C SER A 44 -5.74 -58.95 6.59
N VAL A 45 -5.02 -59.88 7.23
CA VAL A 45 -3.68 -60.46 6.92
C VAL A 45 -3.17 -60.20 5.49
N PRO A 46 -1.94 -59.66 5.32
CA PRO A 46 -1.34 -59.49 4.00
C PRO A 46 -1.07 -60.88 3.40
N SER A 47 -1.85 -61.29 2.40
CA SER A 47 -1.39 -62.33 1.49
C SER A 47 -0.18 -61.76 0.74
N MET A 48 0.93 -62.50 0.76
CA MET A 48 2.17 -62.18 0.06
C MET A 48 1.93 -62.22 -1.46
N GLU A 49 1.22 -61.23 -2.02
CA GLU A 49 1.14 -60.96 -3.48
C GLU A 49 0.28 -59.73 -3.82
N GLN A 50 -0.59 -59.24 -2.91
CA GLN A 50 -1.36 -58.02 -3.16
C GLN A 50 -0.60 -56.78 -2.67
N SER A 51 0.17 -56.19 -3.57
CA SER A 51 0.78 -54.88 -3.41
C SER A 51 -0.26 -53.84 -2.96
N GLN A 52 0.09 -52.99 -1.99
CA GLN A 52 -0.71 -51.86 -1.45
C GLN A 52 -1.27 -50.89 -2.51
N GLN A 53 -0.93 -51.08 -3.80
CA GLN A 53 -1.32 -50.30 -4.97
C GLN A 53 -2.72 -50.59 -5.55
N GLU A 54 -3.42 -51.66 -5.14
CA GLU A 54 -4.72 -52.01 -5.76
C GLU A 54 -5.94 -51.27 -5.21
N VAL A 55 -5.85 -50.57 -4.07
CA VAL A 55 -7.05 -49.98 -3.42
C VAL A 55 -7.41 -48.59 -3.93
N LEU A 56 -6.42 -47.78 -4.30
CA LEU A 56 -6.62 -46.41 -4.80
C LEU A 56 -5.79 -46.23 -6.07
N THR A 57 -6.45 -46.28 -7.23
CA THR A 57 -5.82 -46.11 -8.54
C THR A 57 -6.36 -44.88 -9.25
N ILE A 58 -5.62 -44.39 -10.24
CA ILE A 58 -6.15 -43.40 -11.17
C ILE A 58 -7.37 -44.01 -11.88
N GLY A 59 -8.43 -43.22 -12.05
CA GLY A 59 -9.69 -43.66 -12.63
C GLY A 59 -10.72 -44.20 -11.62
N THR A 60 -10.35 -44.44 -10.36
CA THR A 60 -11.31 -44.83 -9.30
C THR A 60 -12.31 -43.70 -9.05
N ASP A 61 -13.59 -44.03 -8.86
CA ASP A 61 -14.60 -43.06 -8.46
C ASP A 61 -14.47 -42.70 -6.98
N VAL A 62 -14.16 -41.43 -6.69
CA VAL A 62 -13.90 -40.94 -5.33
C VAL A 62 -15.09 -41.14 -4.38
N ARG A 63 -16.32 -41.18 -4.91
CA ARG A 63 -17.54 -41.34 -4.11
C ARG A 63 -17.62 -42.70 -3.43
N THR A 64 -16.87 -43.68 -3.93
CA THR A 64 -16.81 -45.03 -3.35
C THR A 64 -16.02 -45.07 -2.04
N LEU A 65 -15.15 -44.08 -1.80
CA LEU A 65 -14.29 -43.96 -0.62
C LEU A 65 -15.03 -43.42 0.61
N PHE A 66 -16.14 -42.71 0.39
CA PHE A 66 -16.90 -42.03 1.44
C PHE A 66 -18.29 -42.65 1.67
N THR A 67 -18.94 -42.25 2.76
CA THR A 67 -20.33 -42.63 3.03
C THR A 67 -21.29 -42.02 2.00
N ALA A 68 -22.45 -42.65 1.76
CA ALA A 68 -23.43 -42.15 0.79
C ALA A 68 -23.87 -40.69 1.04
N ALA A 69 -24.00 -40.28 2.31
CA ALA A 69 -24.32 -38.91 2.68
C ALA A 69 -23.19 -37.91 2.31
N SER A 70 -21.94 -38.31 2.53
CA SER A 70 -20.76 -37.52 2.13
C SER A 70 -20.63 -37.41 0.62
N SER A 71 -20.85 -38.51 -0.12
CA SER A 71 -20.84 -38.52 -1.58
C SER A 71 -21.91 -37.59 -2.15
N HIS A 72 -23.12 -37.59 -1.59
CA HIS A 72 -24.18 -36.66 -1.99
C HIS A 72 -23.81 -35.19 -1.72
N SER A 73 -23.10 -34.92 -0.63
CA SER A 73 -22.64 -33.56 -0.30
C SER A 73 -21.53 -33.08 -1.27
N LEU A 74 -20.64 -33.98 -1.69
CA LEU A 74 -19.63 -33.68 -2.72
C LEU A 74 -20.27 -33.45 -4.10
N GLU A 75 -21.27 -34.25 -4.48
CA GLU A 75 -22.03 -34.05 -5.72
C GLU A 75 -22.75 -32.70 -5.72
N LYS A 76 -23.40 -32.34 -4.61
CA LYS A 76 -24.02 -31.02 -4.44
C LYS A 76 -23.02 -29.88 -4.58
N ALA A 77 -21.81 -30.05 -4.07
CA ALA A 77 -20.76 -29.04 -4.16
C ALA A 77 -20.21 -28.90 -5.60
N ALA A 78 -20.05 -30.00 -6.32
CA ALA A 78 -19.57 -29.97 -7.71
C ALA A 78 -20.55 -29.28 -8.67
N VAL A 79 -21.86 -29.32 -8.39
CA VAL A 79 -22.87 -28.62 -9.20
C VAL A 79 -23.08 -27.16 -8.76
N ALA A 80 -22.52 -26.74 -7.62
CA ALA A 80 -22.66 -25.37 -7.14
C ALA A 80 -21.94 -24.38 -8.06
N GLN A 81 -22.59 -23.24 -8.35
CA GLN A 81 -22.00 -22.16 -9.14
C GLN A 81 -20.73 -21.62 -8.47
N GLU A 82 -20.81 -21.34 -7.16
CA GLU A 82 -19.67 -20.97 -6.31
C GLU A 82 -19.33 -22.10 -5.34
N ILE A 83 -18.37 -22.93 -5.75
CA ILE A 83 -17.95 -24.11 -4.97
C ILE A 83 -17.32 -23.73 -3.60
N SER A 84 -16.68 -22.56 -3.53
CA SER A 84 -16.01 -22.07 -2.32
C SER A 84 -16.97 -21.85 -1.14
N LEU A 85 -18.24 -21.47 -1.41
CA LEU A 85 -19.26 -21.25 -0.38
C LEU A 85 -19.74 -22.56 0.28
N MET A 86 -19.47 -23.71 -0.35
CA MET A 86 -19.79 -25.02 0.20
C MET A 86 -18.71 -25.50 1.18
N ASN A 87 -17.57 -24.82 1.25
CA ASN A 87 -16.46 -25.21 2.12
C ASN A 87 -16.66 -24.71 3.57
N PRO A 88 -16.24 -25.49 4.57
CA PRO A 88 -15.75 -26.88 4.47
C PRO A 88 -16.92 -27.89 4.48
N ILE A 89 -16.77 -28.99 3.73
CA ILE A 89 -17.73 -30.09 3.72
C ILE A 89 -17.27 -31.16 4.72
N CYS A 90 -18.16 -31.61 5.61
CA CYS A 90 -17.84 -32.70 6.53
C CYS A 90 -18.05 -34.06 5.83
N VAL A 91 -16.97 -34.80 5.60
CA VAL A 91 -17.01 -36.12 4.94
C VAL A 91 -16.52 -37.21 5.89
N HIS A 92 -17.09 -38.41 5.74
CA HIS A 92 -16.73 -39.57 6.53
C HIS A 92 -16.27 -40.70 5.60
N CYS A 93 -15.13 -41.30 5.93
CA CYS A 93 -14.64 -42.47 5.21
C CYS A 93 -15.61 -43.64 5.35
N LYS A 94 -15.83 -44.40 4.28
CA LYS A 94 -16.78 -45.51 4.26
C LYS A 94 -16.41 -46.62 5.24
N ASN A 95 -15.13 -46.99 5.26
CA ASN A 95 -14.61 -48.13 6.04
C ASN A 95 -14.32 -47.75 7.49
N SER A 96 -13.49 -46.72 7.71
CA SER A 96 -13.04 -46.32 9.05
C SER A 96 -14.00 -45.38 9.78
N ARG A 97 -14.97 -44.77 9.07
CA ARG A 97 -15.84 -43.70 9.59
C ARG A 97 -15.08 -42.50 10.15
N LYS A 98 -13.78 -42.38 9.87
CA LYS A 98 -12.97 -41.22 10.24
C LYS A 98 -13.53 -39.96 9.56
N PRO A 99 -13.76 -38.87 10.31
CA PRO A 99 -14.25 -37.61 9.78
C PRO A 99 -13.11 -36.73 9.23
N PHE A 100 -13.39 -36.05 8.12
CA PHE A 100 -12.50 -35.09 7.47
C PHE A 100 -13.25 -33.82 7.09
N TYR A 101 -12.55 -32.69 7.09
CA TYR A 101 -12.98 -31.52 6.35
C TYR A 101 -12.49 -31.68 4.92
N ALA A 102 -13.43 -31.76 3.98
CA ALA A 102 -13.17 -31.68 2.56
C ALA A 102 -13.28 -30.22 2.12
N ILE A 103 -12.18 -29.68 1.62
CA ILE A 103 -12.10 -28.34 1.05
C ILE A 103 -11.92 -28.48 -0.45
N VAL A 104 -12.94 -28.06 -1.19
CA VAL A 104 -13.05 -28.29 -2.62
C VAL A 104 -12.82 -27.00 -3.42
N HIS A 105 -12.07 -27.10 -4.51
CA HIS A 105 -11.87 -26.00 -5.45
C HIS A 105 -11.68 -26.52 -6.88
N ARG A 106 -12.07 -25.72 -7.86
CA ARG A 106 -11.92 -26.04 -9.29
C ARG A 106 -10.54 -25.63 -9.79
N ILE A 107 -9.99 -26.43 -10.68
CA ILE A 107 -8.72 -26.20 -11.40
C ILE A 107 -8.93 -26.41 -12.90
N ASP A 108 -7.87 -26.23 -13.69
CA ASP A 108 -7.89 -26.32 -15.15
C ASP A 108 -8.28 -27.70 -15.70
N VAL A 109 -8.04 -28.77 -14.92
CA VAL A 109 -8.26 -30.16 -15.35
C VAL A 109 -9.36 -30.89 -14.56
N GLY A 110 -10.05 -30.21 -13.64
CA GLY A 110 -11.09 -30.82 -12.80
C GLY A 110 -11.25 -30.14 -11.45
N MET A 111 -11.46 -30.93 -10.40
CA MET A 111 -11.68 -30.46 -9.03
C MET A 111 -10.66 -31.08 -8.08
N VAL A 112 -10.11 -30.27 -7.17
CA VAL A 112 -9.22 -30.72 -6.11
C VAL A 112 -9.99 -30.74 -4.79
N ILE A 113 -9.80 -31.80 -4.03
CA ILE A 113 -10.38 -32.06 -2.71
C ILE A 113 -9.21 -32.19 -1.72
N ASP A 114 -9.00 -31.17 -0.90
CA ASP A 114 -8.09 -31.24 0.22
C ASP A 114 -8.84 -31.85 1.41
N LEU A 115 -8.27 -32.88 2.03
CA LEU A 115 -8.86 -33.59 3.17
C LEU A 115 -8.01 -33.36 4.42
N GLU A 116 -8.58 -32.63 5.37
CA GLU A 116 -7.97 -32.38 6.68
C GLU A 116 -8.63 -33.27 7.75
N PRO A 117 -7.86 -34.09 8.49
CA PRO A 117 -8.42 -34.96 9.52
C PRO A 117 -8.97 -34.14 10.69
N LEU A 118 -10.18 -34.45 11.15
CA LEU A 118 -10.72 -33.87 12.39
C LEU A 118 -10.09 -34.61 13.59
N ARG A 119 -9.30 -33.90 14.40
CA ARG A 119 -8.68 -34.47 15.60
C ARG A 119 -9.70 -34.68 16.72
N THR A 120 -9.65 -35.84 17.37
CA THR A 120 -10.44 -36.18 18.55
C THR A 120 -9.93 -35.41 19.77
N GLY A 121 -10.71 -34.47 20.30
CA GLY A 121 -10.39 -33.69 21.50
C GLY A 121 -10.47 -32.16 21.34
N ASP A 122 -10.64 -31.64 20.13
CA ASP A 122 -10.89 -30.20 19.95
C ASP A 122 -12.30 -29.85 20.42
N ALA A 123 -12.43 -28.83 21.30
CA ALA A 123 -13.74 -28.26 21.64
C ALA A 123 -14.52 -27.73 20.41
N PHE A 124 -13.84 -27.65 19.26
CA PHE A 124 -14.35 -27.25 17.95
C PHE A 124 -14.98 -28.38 17.12
N MET A 125 -15.04 -29.62 17.63
CA MET A 125 -15.46 -30.84 16.92
C MET A 125 -16.93 -30.93 16.45
N SER A 126 -17.72 -29.86 16.52
CA SER A 126 -19.12 -29.87 16.11
C SER A 126 -19.48 -28.62 15.32
N ALA A 127 -20.66 -28.60 14.69
CA ALA A 127 -21.25 -27.36 14.16
C ALA A 127 -21.22 -26.22 15.19
N ALA A 128 -21.28 -26.52 16.50
CA ALA A 128 -21.14 -25.53 17.56
C ALA A 128 -19.73 -24.90 17.64
N GLY A 129 -18.68 -25.65 17.30
CA GLY A 129 -17.29 -25.16 17.23
C GLY A 129 -17.08 -24.17 16.09
N ALA A 130 -17.55 -24.51 14.88
CA ALA A 130 -17.53 -23.59 13.74
C ALA A 130 -18.35 -22.31 14.03
N VAL A 131 -19.52 -22.47 14.65
CA VAL A 131 -20.35 -21.33 15.11
C VAL A 131 -19.62 -20.51 16.17
N GLN A 132 -18.86 -21.13 17.06
CA GLN A 132 -18.05 -20.42 18.06
C GLN A 132 -16.93 -19.62 17.41
N SER A 133 -16.18 -20.20 16.47
CA SER A 133 -15.14 -19.47 15.71
C SER A 133 -15.73 -18.28 14.94
N GLN A 134 -16.89 -18.46 14.32
CA GLN A 134 -17.62 -17.37 13.65
C GLN A 134 -18.06 -16.29 14.65
N LYS A 135 -18.63 -16.65 15.80
CA LYS A 135 -19.01 -15.69 16.85
C LYS A 135 -17.81 -14.89 17.35
N LEU A 136 -16.66 -15.54 17.54
CA LEU A 136 -15.44 -14.85 17.94
C LEU A 136 -14.95 -13.89 16.86
N ALA A 137 -15.01 -14.28 15.58
CA ALA A 137 -14.68 -13.38 14.48
C ALA A 137 -15.67 -12.20 14.37
N VAL A 138 -16.97 -12.41 14.52
CA VAL A 138 -17.98 -11.34 14.55
C VAL A 138 -17.70 -10.36 15.69
N ARG A 139 -17.34 -10.87 16.88
CA ARG A 139 -16.94 -10.03 18.01
C ARG A 139 -15.69 -9.21 17.70
N ALA A 140 -14.67 -9.83 17.09
CA ALA A 140 -13.45 -9.14 16.68
C ALA A 140 -13.72 -8.07 15.60
N ILE A 141 -14.58 -8.36 14.62
CA ILE A 141 -15.01 -7.40 13.59
C ILE A 141 -15.74 -6.22 14.22
N SER A 142 -16.70 -6.49 15.12
CA SER A 142 -17.43 -5.43 15.82
C SER A 142 -16.49 -4.57 16.66
N ARG A 143 -15.47 -5.15 17.30
CA ARG A 143 -14.43 -4.41 18.02
C ARG A 143 -13.65 -3.50 17.08
N LEU A 144 -13.20 -4.00 15.93
CA LEU A 144 -12.47 -3.20 14.92
C LEU A 144 -13.30 -2.04 14.39
N GLN A 145 -14.58 -2.28 14.09
CA GLN A 145 -15.50 -1.25 13.57
C GLN A 145 -15.90 -0.21 14.61
N SER A 146 -15.73 -0.50 15.90
CA SER A 146 -16.02 0.43 17.01
C SER A 146 -14.87 1.36 17.36
N LEU A 147 -13.69 1.16 16.74
CA LEU A 147 -12.52 2.00 17.00
C LEU A 147 -12.74 3.43 16.47
N PRO A 148 -12.18 4.44 17.15
CA PRO A 148 -12.18 5.80 16.63
C PRO A 148 -11.36 5.89 15.34
N CYS A 149 -11.83 6.70 14.39
CA CYS A 149 -11.10 6.93 13.14
C CYS A 149 -9.86 7.81 13.38
N GLY A 150 -8.87 7.69 12.50
CA GLY A 150 -7.66 8.52 12.48
C GLY A 150 -6.42 7.89 13.09
N ASP A 151 -6.47 6.62 13.50
CA ASP A 151 -5.33 5.90 14.08
C ASP A 151 -5.16 4.49 13.47
N ILE A 152 -4.36 4.41 12.41
CA ILE A 152 -3.99 3.15 11.76
C ILE A 152 -3.18 2.24 12.71
N GLY A 153 -2.41 2.82 13.63
CA GLY A 153 -1.62 2.06 14.61
C GLY A 153 -2.52 1.27 15.54
N LEU A 154 -3.50 1.94 16.15
CA LEU A 154 -4.51 1.30 17.01
C LEU A 154 -5.30 0.21 16.27
N LEU A 155 -5.62 0.45 14.99
CA LEU A 155 -6.29 -0.54 14.16
C LEU A 155 -5.41 -1.79 13.96
N CYS A 156 -4.13 -1.62 13.65
CA CYS A 156 -3.18 -2.72 13.50
C CYS A 156 -2.98 -3.50 14.82
N ASP A 157 -2.82 -2.80 15.94
CA ASP A 157 -2.67 -3.39 17.28
C ASP A 157 -3.89 -4.23 17.66
N THR A 158 -5.09 -3.72 17.40
CA THR A 158 -6.33 -4.45 17.69
C THR A 158 -6.46 -5.71 16.84
N VAL A 159 -6.01 -5.69 15.57
CA VAL A 159 -6.02 -6.88 14.72
C VAL A 159 -5.07 -7.95 15.23
N VAL A 160 -3.83 -7.61 15.56
CA VAL A 160 -2.85 -8.61 16.01
C VAL A 160 -3.28 -9.26 17.33
N GLU A 161 -3.90 -8.49 18.24
CA GLU A 161 -4.50 -9.02 19.47
C GLU A 161 -5.61 -10.03 19.19
N ASN A 162 -6.60 -9.66 18.37
CA ASN A 162 -7.72 -10.53 18.05
C ASN A 162 -7.26 -11.81 17.33
N VAL A 163 -6.34 -11.70 16.38
CA VAL A 163 -5.79 -12.86 15.65
C VAL A 163 -5.00 -13.77 16.59
N ARG A 164 -4.24 -13.23 17.55
CA ARG A 164 -3.52 -14.04 18.54
C ARG A 164 -4.49 -14.76 19.47
N GLU A 165 -5.55 -14.10 19.95
CA GLU A 165 -6.57 -14.72 20.79
C GLU A 165 -7.29 -15.86 20.05
N LEU A 166 -7.62 -15.63 18.77
CA LEU A 166 -8.29 -16.61 17.92
C LEU A 166 -7.41 -17.83 17.61
N THR A 167 -6.16 -17.61 17.24
CA THR A 167 -5.30 -18.65 16.65
C THR A 167 -4.32 -19.29 17.63
N GLY A 168 -4.00 -18.61 18.73
CA GLY A 168 -3.06 -19.07 19.75
C GLY A 168 -1.61 -19.20 19.26
N TYR A 169 -1.22 -18.49 18.20
CA TYR A 169 0.18 -18.43 17.75
C TYR A 169 1.07 -17.68 18.76
N ASP A 170 2.38 -17.97 18.74
CA ASP A 170 3.31 -17.37 19.70
C ASP A 170 3.55 -15.90 19.38
N ARG A 171 3.57 -15.55 18.10
CA ARG A 171 3.75 -14.20 17.57
C ARG A 171 2.75 -13.94 16.47
N VAL A 172 2.14 -12.76 16.47
CA VAL A 172 1.30 -12.24 15.39
C VAL A 172 1.74 -10.82 15.09
N MET A 173 1.90 -10.51 13.81
CA MET A 173 2.41 -9.22 13.37
C MET A 173 1.73 -8.74 12.10
N VAL A 174 1.57 -7.42 11.97
CA VAL A 174 1.17 -6.75 10.73
C VAL A 174 2.44 -6.34 10.00
N TYR A 175 2.59 -6.85 8.78
CA TYR A 175 3.69 -6.60 7.87
C TYR A 175 3.19 -5.74 6.72
N LYS A 176 3.60 -4.46 6.68
CA LYS A 176 3.20 -3.49 5.66
C LYS A 176 4.21 -3.51 4.50
N PHE A 177 3.74 -3.47 3.26
CA PHE A 177 4.60 -3.20 2.10
C PHE A 177 4.70 -1.70 1.84
N HIS A 178 5.90 -1.21 1.58
CA HIS A 178 6.18 0.17 1.15
C HIS A 178 6.23 0.27 -0.38
N GLU A 179 6.39 1.48 -0.89
CA GLU A 179 6.36 1.78 -2.33
C GLU A 179 7.48 1.10 -3.12
N ASP A 180 8.68 1.02 -2.53
CA ASP A 180 9.84 0.26 -3.03
C ASP A 180 9.73 -1.25 -2.74
N GLU A 181 8.54 -1.73 -2.44
CA GLU A 181 8.21 -3.14 -2.24
C GLU A 181 8.90 -3.83 -1.04
N HIS A 182 9.78 -3.17 -0.29
CA HIS A 182 10.26 -3.72 0.99
C HIS A 182 9.10 -3.75 2.00
N GLY A 183 9.26 -4.47 3.10
CA GLY A 183 8.23 -4.45 4.13
C GLY A 183 8.73 -4.24 5.54
N GLU A 184 7.80 -3.81 6.38
CA GLU A 184 8.03 -3.36 7.74
C GLU A 184 7.02 -4.01 8.69
N VAL A 185 7.49 -4.44 9.85
CA VAL A 185 6.61 -4.87 10.94
C VAL A 185 6.09 -3.64 11.70
N VAL A 186 4.87 -3.22 11.38
CA VAL A 186 4.25 -1.99 11.94
C VAL A 186 3.53 -2.22 13.28
N SER A 187 3.11 -3.46 13.54
CA SER A 187 2.46 -3.85 14.80
C SER A 187 2.77 -5.31 15.10
N GLU A 188 2.92 -5.64 16.39
CA GLU A 188 3.30 -6.98 16.84
C GLU A 188 2.75 -7.28 18.24
N ILE A 189 2.25 -8.50 18.41
CA ILE A 189 2.05 -9.13 19.71
C ILE A 189 2.77 -10.47 19.76
N ARG A 190 3.47 -10.76 20.85
CA ARG A 190 4.28 -11.98 20.99
C ARG A 190 4.29 -12.54 22.40
N ARG A 191 4.71 -13.80 22.53
CA ARG A 191 5.14 -14.41 23.78
C ARG A 191 6.37 -13.65 24.32
N SER A 192 6.43 -13.45 25.63
CA SER A 192 7.36 -12.53 26.29
C SER A 192 8.84 -12.92 26.14
N ASP A 193 9.14 -14.19 25.96
CA ASP A 193 10.48 -14.79 25.79
C ASP A 193 11.10 -14.61 24.40
N LEU A 194 10.30 -14.29 23.37
CA LEU A 194 10.78 -14.16 22.00
C LEU A 194 11.45 -12.79 21.73
N GLU A 195 12.35 -12.67 20.75
CA GLU A 195 12.91 -11.36 20.38
C GLU A 195 11.87 -10.51 19.62
N PRO A 196 11.68 -9.21 19.89
CA PRO A 196 10.70 -8.39 19.18
C PRO A 196 11.12 -8.13 17.73
N TYR A 197 10.16 -8.18 16.80
CA TYR A 197 10.35 -7.80 15.39
C TYR A 197 9.73 -6.44 15.05
N LEU A 198 9.01 -5.82 15.98
CA LEU A 198 8.41 -4.49 15.79
C LEU A 198 9.44 -3.46 15.27
N GLY A 199 9.09 -2.78 14.18
CA GLY A 199 9.91 -1.77 13.50
C GLY A 199 11.05 -2.34 12.64
N LEU A 200 11.14 -3.66 12.47
CA LEU A 200 12.13 -4.26 11.56
C LEU A 200 11.66 -4.19 10.10
N HIS A 201 12.58 -3.74 9.25
CA HIS A 201 12.45 -3.73 7.79
C HIS A 201 13.10 -4.96 7.18
N TYR A 202 12.47 -5.47 6.12
CA TYR A 202 12.90 -6.64 5.36
C TYR A 202 12.91 -6.32 3.85
N PRO A 203 13.94 -6.74 3.11
CA PRO A 203 14.04 -6.48 1.67
C PRO A 203 12.87 -7.05 0.87
N ALA A 204 12.58 -6.42 -0.28
CA ALA A 204 11.50 -6.86 -1.17
C ALA A 204 11.65 -8.34 -1.61
N THR A 205 12.88 -8.82 -1.76
CA THR A 205 13.24 -10.18 -2.18
C THR A 205 12.84 -11.28 -1.18
N ASP A 206 12.63 -10.94 0.10
CA ASP A 206 12.23 -11.93 1.12
C ASP A 206 10.80 -12.46 0.83
N ILE A 207 9.96 -11.66 0.17
CA ILE A 207 8.65 -12.08 -0.36
C ILE A 207 8.60 -11.73 -1.87
N PRO A 208 9.00 -12.66 -2.74
CA PRO A 208 9.05 -12.43 -4.19
C PRO A 208 7.69 -12.03 -4.77
N GLN A 209 7.69 -11.26 -5.86
CA GLN A 209 6.47 -10.76 -6.53
C GLN A 209 5.51 -11.90 -6.91
N ALA A 210 6.05 -13.04 -7.34
CA ALA A 210 5.28 -14.25 -7.63
C ALA A 210 4.47 -14.75 -6.41
N SER A 211 5.01 -14.63 -5.20
CA SER A 211 4.32 -15.02 -3.96
C SER A 211 3.25 -14.01 -3.56
N ARG A 212 3.52 -12.71 -3.77
CA ARG A 212 2.54 -11.62 -3.53
C ARG A 212 1.30 -11.78 -4.40
N PHE A 213 1.50 -12.09 -5.68
CA PHE A 213 0.40 -12.40 -6.60
C PHE A 213 -0.43 -13.60 -6.10
N LEU A 214 0.22 -14.65 -5.60
CA LEU A 214 -0.49 -15.80 -5.04
C LEU A 214 -1.26 -15.50 -3.76
N PHE A 215 -0.82 -14.52 -2.94
CA PHE A 215 -1.57 -14.05 -1.77
C PHE A 215 -2.82 -13.25 -2.15
N MET A 216 -2.80 -12.56 -3.30
CA MET A 216 -3.99 -11.90 -3.83
C MET A 216 -5.05 -12.92 -4.30
N GLN A 217 -4.61 -14.06 -4.83
CA GLN A 217 -5.51 -15.16 -5.23
C GLN A 217 -5.96 -16.01 -4.03
N ASN A 218 -5.04 -16.38 -3.13
CA ASN A 218 -5.29 -17.19 -1.95
C ASN A 218 -4.96 -16.39 -0.70
N ARG A 219 -6.00 -15.86 -0.08
CA ARG A 219 -5.90 -14.87 0.98
C ARG A 219 -5.37 -15.42 2.29
N VAL A 220 -5.41 -16.74 2.49
CA VAL A 220 -4.90 -17.40 3.70
C VAL A 220 -3.99 -18.55 3.31
N ARG A 221 -2.81 -18.61 3.93
CA ARG A 221 -1.85 -19.70 3.75
C ARG A 221 -1.33 -20.17 5.09
N MET A 222 -1.37 -21.47 5.32
CA MET A 222 -0.84 -22.10 6.52
C MET A 222 0.30 -23.06 6.17
N ILE A 223 1.35 -23.05 6.98
CA ILE A 223 2.42 -24.02 7.01
C ILE A 223 2.44 -24.63 8.41
N CYS A 224 2.10 -25.90 8.54
CA CYS A 224 1.99 -26.55 9.85
C CYS A 224 3.35 -26.82 10.48
N ASP A 225 4.30 -27.22 9.65
CA ASP A 225 5.66 -27.57 10.04
C ASP A 225 6.56 -27.41 8.81
N CYS A 226 7.50 -26.48 8.89
CA CYS A 226 8.46 -26.23 7.81
C CYS A 226 9.54 -27.32 7.69
N MET A 227 9.74 -28.13 8.73
CA MET A 227 10.71 -29.22 8.78
C MET A 227 10.11 -30.56 8.36
N ALA A 228 8.79 -30.64 8.21
CA ALA A 228 8.11 -31.85 7.80
C ALA A 228 8.44 -32.24 6.35
N THR A 229 8.60 -33.54 6.10
CA THR A 229 8.87 -34.05 4.76
C THR A 229 7.63 -33.86 3.88
N PRO A 230 7.74 -33.19 2.72
CA PRO A 230 6.60 -33.00 1.82
C PRO A 230 6.19 -34.32 1.18
N VAL A 231 4.90 -34.47 0.93
CA VAL A 231 4.30 -35.66 0.31
C VAL A 231 4.11 -35.40 -1.18
N LYS A 232 4.49 -36.35 -2.04
CA LYS A 232 4.30 -36.19 -3.49
C LYS A 232 2.86 -36.49 -3.89
N VAL A 233 2.43 -35.82 -4.96
CA VAL A 233 1.16 -36.09 -5.63
C VAL A 233 1.44 -37.01 -6.82
N ILE A 234 0.85 -38.21 -6.80
CA ILE A 234 0.82 -39.15 -7.91
C ILE A 234 -0.26 -38.67 -8.89
N GLN A 235 0.08 -38.56 -10.17
CA GLN A 235 -0.75 -37.93 -11.19
C GLN A 235 -0.85 -38.84 -12.42
N SER A 236 -1.95 -38.74 -13.17
CA SER A 236 -2.10 -39.43 -14.46
C SER A 236 -1.06 -38.95 -15.47
N GLU A 237 -0.47 -39.89 -16.21
CA GLU A 237 0.45 -39.60 -17.32
C GLU A 237 -0.25 -38.87 -18.48
N GLU A 238 -1.58 -38.94 -18.54
CA GLU A 238 -2.40 -38.23 -19.53
C GLU A 238 -2.45 -36.71 -19.30
N LEU A 239 -2.01 -36.22 -18.13
CA LEU A 239 -1.98 -34.79 -17.83
C LEU A 239 -0.82 -34.11 -18.56
N MET A 240 -1.15 -33.14 -19.41
CA MET A 240 -0.18 -32.35 -20.19
C MET A 240 0.81 -31.55 -19.33
N GLN A 241 0.44 -31.24 -18.10
CA GLN A 241 1.25 -30.49 -17.14
C GLN A 241 0.92 -30.91 -15.71
N PRO A 242 1.85 -30.74 -14.74
CA PRO A 242 1.59 -31.15 -13.37
C PRO A 242 0.41 -30.37 -12.77
N LEU A 243 -0.32 -31.00 -11.86
CA LEU A 243 -1.52 -30.44 -11.23
C LEU A 243 -1.29 -29.02 -10.66
N CYS A 244 -2.24 -28.11 -10.89
CA CYS A 244 -2.24 -26.79 -10.27
C CYS A 244 -2.67 -26.90 -8.80
N LEU A 245 -1.77 -26.59 -7.87
CA LEU A 245 -2.02 -26.65 -6.43
C LEU A 245 -2.19 -25.26 -5.81
N VAL A 246 -2.39 -24.23 -6.63
CA VAL A 246 -2.49 -22.83 -6.17
C VAL A 246 -3.56 -22.66 -5.11
N GLY A 247 -4.76 -23.17 -5.37
CA GLY A 247 -5.90 -23.12 -4.45
C GLY A 247 -5.88 -24.16 -3.33
N SER A 248 -4.91 -25.09 -3.32
CA SER A 248 -4.82 -26.12 -2.29
C SER A 248 -4.29 -25.53 -0.98
N THR A 249 -5.07 -25.74 0.07
CA THR A 249 -4.72 -25.42 1.47
C THR A 249 -3.55 -26.25 1.98
N LEU A 250 -3.33 -27.42 1.37
CA LEU A 250 -2.28 -28.36 1.72
C LEU A 250 -0.98 -28.15 0.93
N ARG A 251 -0.91 -27.17 0.01
CA ARG A 251 0.28 -26.96 -0.81
C ARG A 251 1.54 -26.76 0.04
N ALA A 252 2.61 -27.50 -0.29
CA ALA A 252 3.87 -27.43 0.43
C ALA A 252 4.57 -26.06 0.25
N PRO A 253 5.33 -25.59 1.25
CA PRO A 253 6.23 -24.46 1.07
C PRO A 253 7.35 -24.81 0.08
N HIS A 254 7.86 -23.78 -0.61
CA HIS A 254 9.08 -23.94 -1.40
C HIS A 254 10.27 -24.13 -0.43
N GLY A 255 11.24 -24.99 -0.77
CA GLY A 255 12.36 -25.34 0.11
C GLY A 255 13.17 -24.14 0.62
N CYS A 256 13.35 -23.11 -0.23
CA CYS A 256 13.98 -21.85 0.19
C CYS A 256 13.22 -21.18 1.36
N HIS A 257 11.89 -21.10 1.28
CA HIS A 257 11.08 -20.49 2.33
C HIS A 257 11.03 -21.37 3.60
N ALA A 258 10.99 -22.70 3.44
CA ALA A 258 11.06 -23.63 4.58
C ALA A 258 12.37 -23.45 5.37
N GLN A 259 13.51 -23.34 4.67
CA GLN A 259 14.80 -23.06 5.31
C GLN A 259 14.87 -21.64 5.90
N TYR A 260 14.27 -20.64 5.24
CA TYR A 260 14.16 -19.29 5.79
C TYR A 260 13.39 -19.27 7.13
N MET A 261 12.26 -19.98 7.19
CA MET A 261 11.48 -20.16 8.41
C MET A 261 12.30 -20.84 9.52
N ALA A 262 13.00 -21.93 9.17
CA ALA A 262 13.88 -22.65 10.11
C ALA A 262 14.99 -21.74 10.67
N ASN A 263 15.63 -20.94 9.81
CA ASN A 263 16.67 -19.98 10.21
C ASN A 263 16.13 -18.88 11.14
N MET A 264 14.84 -18.54 11.03
CA MET A 264 14.16 -17.57 11.87
C MET A 264 13.63 -18.17 13.19
N GLY A 265 13.73 -19.49 13.38
CA GLY A 265 13.15 -20.19 14.52
C GLY A 265 11.62 -20.30 14.49
N SER A 266 11.00 -20.16 13.32
CA SER A 266 9.56 -20.29 13.10
C SER A 266 9.27 -21.65 12.47
N ILE A 267 8.62 -22.55 13.21
CA ILE A 267 8.30 -23.91 12.72
C ILE A 267 6.96 -23.93 11.99
N ALA A 268 5.94 -23.26 12.55
CA ALA A 268 4.64 -23.12 11.92
C ALA A 268 4.35 -21.65 11.57
N SER A 269 3.60 -21.44 10.50
CA SER A 269 3.19 -20.10 10.05
C SER A 269 1.77 -20.08 9.54
N LEU A 270 1.04 -19.01 9.87
CA LEU A 270 -0.26 -18.68 9.27
C LEU A 270 -0.19 -17.24 8.76
N VAL A 271 -0.38 -17.07 7.46
CA VAL A 271 -0.30 -15.78 6.78
C VAL A 271 -1.64 -15.45 6.17
N MET A 272 -2.09 -14.22 6.37
CA MET A 272 -3.33 -13.71 5.79
C MET A 272 -3.07 -12.40 5.05
N ALA A 273 -3.64 -12.27 3.85
CA ALA A 273 -3.46 -11.12 2.99
C ALA A 273 -4.36 -9.96 3.41
N VAL A 274 -3.77 -8.75 3.46
CA VAL A 274 -4.50 -7.49 3.67
C VAL A 274 -4.60 -6.80 2.32
N ILE A 275 -5.81 -6.79 1.78
CA ILE A 275 -6.11 -6.24 0.45
C ILE A 275 -6.91 -4.95 0.63
N ILE A 276 -6.48 -3.91 -0.07
CA ILE A 276 -7.19 -2.63 -0.16
C ILE A 276 -7.59 -2.35 -1.60
N ASN A 277 -8.50 -1.41 -1.81
CA ASN A 277 -8.77 -0.89 -3.14
C ASN A 277 -7.58 -0.02 -3.56
N GLY A 278 -7.04 -0.25 -4.75
CA GLY A 278 -6.04 0.61 -5.36
C GLY A 278 -6.69 1.89 -5.89
N ASN A 279 -5.92 2.97 -5.86
CA ASN A 279 -6.27 4.20 -6.57
C ASN A 279 -5.79 4.07 -8.01
N ASP A 280 -6.67 4.35 -8.97
CA ASP A 280 -6.45 4.22 -10.42
C ASP A 280 -5.56 5.35 -11.01
N ASP A 281 -4.58 5.87 -10.25
CA ASP A 281 -3.75 7.01 -10.68
C ASP A 281 -2.46 6.60 -11.43
N GLU A 282 -2.09 5.31 -11.43
CA GLU A 282 -0.92 4.82 -12.18
C GLU A 282 -1.30 3.79 -13.25
N GLY A 283 -1.73 4.29 -14.41
CA GLY A 283 -1.83 3.50 -15.64
C GLY A 283 -3.16 3.65 -16.37
N GLY A 284 -3.13 4.35 -17.51
CA GLY A 284 -4.31 4.61 -18.32
C GLY A 284 -5.11 3.36 -18.69
N GLY A 285 -6.44 3.48 -18.57
CA GLY A 285 -7.38 2.75 -19.43
C GLY A 285 -7.92 1.42 -18.92
N SER A 286 -8.49 1.35 -17.71
CA SER A 286 -9.74 0.62 -17.43
C SER A 286 -10.19 0.90 -16.01
N ALA A 287 -11.37 1.50 -15.83
CA ALA A 287 -12.02 1.72 -14.54
C ALA A 287 -12.45 0.38 -13.90
N ARG A 288 -11.49 -0.42 -13.45
CA ARG A 288 -11.69 -1.67 -12.72
C ARG A 288 -10.82 -1.64 -11.47
N ASN A 289 -11.24 -0.85 -10.48
CA ASN A 289 -11.05 -1.04 -9.04
C ASN A 289 -9.92 -2.03 -8.70
N SER A 290 -8.67 -1.61 -8.94
CA SER A 290 -7.54 -2.54 -8.94
C SER A 290 -7.20 -2.91 -7.51
N MET A 291 -7.50 -4.14 -7.07
CA MET A 291 -7.15 -4.57 -5.70
C MET A 291 -5.63 -4.55 -5.53
N LYS A 292 -5.13 -3.95 -4.44
CA LYS A 292 -3.70 -3.88 -4.10
C LYS A 292 -3.44 -4.66 -2.80
N LEU A 293 -2.34 -5.42 -2.77
CA LEU A 293 -1.85 -6.05 -1.55
C LEU A 293 -1.13 -4.99 -0.70
N TRP A 294 -1.78 -4.49 0.34
CA TRP A 294 -1.20 -3.49 1.25
C TRP A 294 -0.18 -4.10 2.20
N GLY A 295 -0.45 -5.32 2.66
CA GLY A 295 0.35 -5.99 3.67
C GLY A 295 -0.12 -7.40 3.95
N LEU A 296 0.47 -8.00 4.98
CA LEU A 296 0.16 -9.34 5.47
C LEU A 296 -0.01 -9.30 6.99
N VAL A 297 -0.94 -10.09 7.52
CA VAL A 297 -0.94 -10.48 8.92
C VAL A 297 -0.26 -11.84 9.03
N VAL A 298 0.90 -11.88 9.67
CA VAL A 298 1.77 -13.06 9.75
C VAL A 298 1.79 -13.58 11.18
N CYS A 299 1.52 -14.86 11.35
CA CYS A 299 1.56 -15.55 12.63
C CYS A 299 2.71 -16.55 12.62
N HIS A 300 3.57 -16.55 13.64
CA HIS A 300 4.68 -17.50 13.82
C HIS A 300 4.52 -18.31 15.10
N HIS A 301 4.88 -19.59 15.02
CA HIS A 301 4.89 -20.50 16.17
C HIS A 301 6.20 -21.26 16.23
N THR A 302 6.70 -21.45 17.45
CA THR A 302 7.99 -22.12 17.72
C THR A 302 7.90 -23.65 17.63
N SER A 303 6.68 -24.21 17.59
CA SER A 303 6.43 -25.64 17.40
C SER A 303 5.46 -25.88 16.23
N PRO A 304 5.29 -27.12 15.76
CA PRO A 304 4.26 -27.45 14.78
C PRO A 304 2.87 -27.05 15.27
N ARG A 305 2.08 -26.41 14.39
CA ARG A 305 0.72 -25.95 14.71
C ARG A 305 -0.18 -25.99 13.50
N ALA A 306 -1.39 -26.52 13.68
CA ALA A 306 -2.43 -26.51 12.66
C ALA A 306 -3.65 -25.76 13.20
N VAL A 307 -4.23 -24.89 12.37
CA VAL A 307 -5.50 -24.20 12.66
C VAL A 307 -6.59 -24.84 11.81
N PRO A 308 -7.72 -25.27 12.39
CA PRO A 308 -8.82 -25.85 11.63
C PRO A 308 -9.37 -24.88 10.56
N PHE A 309 -9.80 -25.43 9.42
CA PHE A 309 -10.34 -24.63 8.31
C PHE A 309 -11.43 -23.62 8.72
N PRO A 310 -12.45 -23.97 9.55
CA PRO A 310 -13.47 -22.99 9.96
C PRO A 310 -12.91 -21.74 10.63
N LEU A 311 -11.86 -21.90 11.44
CA LEU A 311 -11.20 -20.79 12.12
C LEU A 311 -10.34 -19.98 11.15
N ARG A 312 -9.65 -20.64 10.19
CA ARG A 312 -8.92 -19.95 9.12
C ARG A 312 -9.85 -19.08 8.26
N TYR A 313 -11.03 -19.61 7.93
CA TYR A 313 -12.05 -18.89 7.17
C TYR A 313 -12.64 -17.71 7.96
N ALA A 314 -12.85 -17.89 9.28
CA ALA A 314 -13.27 -16.80 10.15
C ALA A 314 -12.22 -15.67 10.24
N CYS A 315 -10.93 -16.02 10.29
CA CYS A 315 -9.84 -15.04 10.22
C CYS A 315 -9.77 -14.34 8.86
N GLU A 316 -10.08 -15.03 7.76
CA GLU A 316 -10.17 -14.39 6.44
C GLU A 316 -11.23 -13.27 6.43
N PHE A 317 -12.42 -13.52 6.98
CA PHE A 317 -13.45 -12.47 7.11
C PHE A 317 -12.99 -11.31 7.98
N LEU A 318 -12.27 -11.60 9.08
CA LEU A 318 -11.67 -10.56 9.92
C LEU A 318 -10.70 -9.68 9.11
N MET A 319 -9.88 -10.28 8.24
CA MET A 319 -8.97 -9.53 7.37
C MET A 319 -9.69 -8.70 6.32
N GLN A 320 -10.82 -9.17 5.79
CA GLN A 320 -11.64 -8.39 4.88
C GLN A 320 -12.22 -7.15 5.58
N ALA A 321 -12.74 -7.31 6.81
CA ALA A 321 -13.22 -6.19 7.61
C ALA A 321 -12.10 -5.20 7.96
N PHE A 322 -10.92 -5.71 8.32
CA PHE A 322 -9.73 -4.88 8.56
C PHE A 322 -9.30 -4.10 7.30
N GLY A 323 -9.24 -4.76 6.14
CA GLY A 323 -8.90 -4.13 4.86
C GLY A 323 -9.88 -3.01 4.48
N LEU A 324 -11.18 -3.21 4.75
CA LEU A 324 -12.19 -2.17 4.54
C LEU A 324 -11.98 -0.96 5.47
N GLN A 325 -11.78 -1.20 6.77
CA GLN A 325 -11.55 -0.12 7.74
C GLN A 325 -10.27 0.64 7.41
N LEU A 326 -9.19 -0.08 7.06
CA LEU A 326 -7.93 0.51 6.63
C LEU A 326 -8.13 1.38 5.38
N ASN A 327 -8.90 0.91 4.40
CA ASN A 327 -9.19 1.71 3.21
C ASN A 327 -9.92 3.02 3.56
N MET A 328 -10.86 2.98 4.50
CA MET A 328 -11.52 4.20 4.99
C MET A 328 -10.54 5.17 5.65
N GLU A 329 -9.59 4.68 6.46
CA GLU A 329 -8.53 5.51 7.06
C GLU A 329 -7.61 6.13 6.02
N LEU A 330 -7.21 5.35 5.00
CA LEU A 330 -6.37 5.85 3.91
C LEU A 330 -7.10 6.91 3.08
N GLN A 331 -8.39 6.72 2.81
CA GLN A 331 -9.21 7.73 2.12
C GLN A 331 -9.36 9.01 2.95
N LEU A 332 -9.57 8.89 4.26
CA LEU A 332 -9.63 10.04 5.15
C LEU A 332 -8.29 10.80 5.17
N ALA A 333 -7.17 10.08 5.22
CA ALA A 333 -5.84 10.69 5.12
C ALA A 333 -5.66 11.42 3.77
N ALA A 334 -6.09 10.82 2.66
CA ALA A 334 -6.05 11.43 1.34
C ALA A 334 -6.91 12.72 1.27
N GLN A 335 -8.11 12.71 1.85
CA GLN A 335 -8.97 13.90 1.93
C GLN A 335 -8.33 15.01 2.78
N LEU A 336 -7.66 14.66 3.88
CA LEU A 336 -6.94 15.63 4.70
C LEU A 336 -5.76 16.24 3.93
N THR A 337 -5.05 15.45 3.12
CA THR A 337 -4.01 15.97 2.23
C THR A 337 -4.58 16.87 1.14
N GLU A 338 -5.72 16.53 0.52
CA GLU A 338 -6.39 17.37 -0.48
C GLU A 338 -6.85 18.71 0.11
N LYS A 339 -7.44 18.69 1.31
CA LYS A 339 -7.78 19.91 2.04
C LYS A 339 -6.55 20.76 2.34
N HIS A 340 -5.41 20.12 2.65
CA HIS A 340 -4.14 20.83 2.86
C HIS A 340 -3.64 21.47 1.56
N ILE A 341 -3.74 20.80 0.42
CA ILE A 341 -3.42 21.34 -0.91
C ILE A 341 -4.26 22.60 -1.18
N LEU A 342 -5.58 22.53 -1.01
CA LEU A 342 -6.48 23.68 -1.23
C LEU A 342 -6.14 24.87 -0.33
N ARG A 343 -5.80 24.61 0.94
CA ARG A 343 -5.36 25.65 1.87
C ARG A 343 -4.05 26.30 1.40
N THR A 344 -3.13 25.50 0.87
CA THR A 344 -1.84 25.96 0.35
C THR A 344 -2.03 26.80 -0.92
N GLN A 345 -2.95 26.42 -1.80
CA GLN A 345 -3.32 27.24 -2.96
C GLN A 345 -3.97 28.58 -2.55
N THR A 346 -4.87 28.56 -1.56
CA THR A 346 -5.47 29.79 -1.01
C THR A 346 -4.40 30.73 -0.47
N LEU A 347 -3.40 30.15 0.23
CA LEU A 347 -2.26 30.89 0.74
C LEU A 347 -1.41 31.52 -0.38
N LEU A 348 -1.16 30.80 -1.47
CA LEU A 348 -0.45 31.32 -2.65
C LEU A 348 -1.20 32.50 -3.28
N CYS A 349 -2.53 32.42 -3.40
CA CYS A 349 -3.36 33.53 -3.90
C CYS A 349 -3.32 34.76 -2.99
N ASP A 350 -3.27 34.59 -1.67
CA ASP A 350 -3.10 35.71 -0.74
C ASP A 350 -1.70 36.33 -0.83
N MET A 351 -0.65 35.50 -0.99
CA MET A 351 0.73 35.97 -1.17
C MET A 351 0.92 36.77 -2.47
N LEU A 352 0.17 36.43 -3.52
CA LEU A 352 0.14 37.14 -4.80
C LEU A 352 -0.31 38.60 -4.70
N LEU A 353 -1.21 38.89 -3.76
CA LEU A 353 -1.80 40.22 -3.59
C LEU A 353 -0.93 41.17 -2.75
N ARG A 354 0.27 40.72 -2.33
CA ARG A 354 1.16 41.47 -1.46
C ARG A 354 2.29 42.14 -2.26
N ASP A 355 2.89 43.18 -1.66
CA ASP A 355 4.11 43.81 -2.16
C ASP A 355 5.30 42.81 -2.11
N ALA A 356 5.46 42.00 -3.15
CA ALA A 356 6.62 41.15 -3.37
C ALA A 356 7.85 42.03 -3.72
N PRO A 357 9.08 41.68 -3.30
CA PRO A 357 9.51 40.42 -2.68
C PRO A 357 9.45 40.39 -1.15
N MET A 358 9.31 41.53 -0.47
CA MET A 358 9.44 41.51 1.00
C MET A 358 8.18 40.98 1.68
N GLY A 359 6.99 41.21 1.11
CA GLY A 359 5.70 40.81 1.69
C GLY A 359 5.55 39.31 1.94
N ILE A 360 6.23 38.45 1.17
CA ILE A 360 6.18 36.99 1.36
C ILE A 360 7.03 36.52 2.57
N VAL A 361 8.00 37.32 3.01
CA VAL A 361 8.89 37.00 4.13
C VAL A 361 8.50 37.76 5.40
N THR A 362 8.13 39.03 5.27
CA THR A 362 7.90 39.91 6.44
C THR A 362 6.48 39.86 6.98
N GLN A 363 5.50 39.39 6.21
CA GLN A 363 4.11 39.32 6.62
C GLN A 363 3.69 37.88 6.93
N SER A 364 2.70 37.73 7.79
CA SER A 364 2.14 36.44 8.18
C SER A 364 0.81 36.21 7.47
N PRO A 365 0.55 35.01 6.93
CA PRO A 365 1.47 33.86 6.80
C PRO A 365 2.63 34.10 5.81
N SER A 366 3.80 33.51 6.10
CA SER A 366 5.08 33.67 5.40
C SER A 366 5.42 32.48 4.50
N ILE A 367 6.52 32.54 3.75
CA ILE A 367 7.02 31.40 2.94
C ILE A 367 7.28 30.12 3.76
N MET A 368 7.47 30.20 5.08
CA MET A 368 7.58 29.03 5.95
C MET A 368 6.24 28.32 6.19
N ASP A 369 5.12 29.03 6.02
CA ASP A 369 3.77 28.46 6.19
C ASP A 369 3.29 27.73 4.93
N LEU A 370 4.03 27.85 3.82
CA LEU A 370 3.71 27.21 2.54
C LEU A 370 4.04 25.71 2.54
N VAL A 371 5.17 25.33 3.13
CA VAL A 371 5.68 23.95 3.17
C VAL A 371 6.20 23.64 4.56
N LYS A 372 6.21 22.36 4.97
CA LYS A 372 6.76 22.01 6.29
C LYS A 372 8.27 22.13 6.25
N CYS A 373 8.82 23.18 6.86
CA CYS A 373 10.26 23.42 6.92
C CYS A 373 10.67 23.96 8.30
N ASP A 374 11.96 23.81 8.64
CA ASP A 374 12.52 24.36 9.87
C ASP A 374 13.01 25.80 9.67
N GLY A 375 13.33 26.16 8.44
CA GLY A 375 13.64 27.53 8.06
C GLY A 375 13.49 27.78 6.57
N ALA A 376 13.48 29.06 6.21
CA ALA A 376 13.41 29.52 4.83
C ALA A 376 14.23 30.80 4.65
N ALA A 377 14.72 31.06 3.45
CA ALA A 377 15.44 32.27 3.14
C ALA A 377 15.12 32.80 1.74
N LEU A 378 15.06 34.12 1.62
CA LEU A 378 15.05 34.84 0.34
C LEU A 378 16.41 35.47 0.12
N TYR A 379 17.02 35.21 -1.03
CA TYR A 379 18.22 35.89 -1.49
C TYR A 379 17.86 36.71 -2.73
N TYR A 380 17.81 38.04 -2.56
CA TYR A 380 17.37 38.96 -3.61
C TYR A 380 18.24 40.24 -3.63
N GLY A 381 18.76 40.60 -4.80
CA GLY A 381 19.56 41.82 -4.96
C GLY A 381 20.83 41.85 -4.10
N GLY A 382 21.40 40.68 -3.80
CA GLY A 382 22.58 40.53 -2.95
C GLY A 382 22.33 40.67 -1.45
N LYS A 383 21.07 40.76 -1.01
CA LYS A 383 20.66 40.74 0.39
C LYS A 383 19.96 39.43 0.74
N CYS A 384 20.10 38.99 1.98
CA CYS A 384 19.45 37.80 2.48
C CYS A 384 18.42 38.12 3.57
N TRP A 385 17.21 37.59 3.45
CA TRP A 385 16.19 37.59 4.49
C TRP A 385 15.98 36.15 4.95
N MET A 386 16.20 35.89 6.24
CA MET A 386 16.21 34.54 6.82
C MET A 386 15.07 34.40 7.84
N LEU A 387 14.43 33.24 7.85
CA LEU A 387 13.35 32.86 8.77
C LEU A 387 13.63 31.46 9.34
N GLY A 388 13.47 31.29 10.65
CA GLY A 388 13.66 29.99 11.31
C GLY A 388 15.11 29.52 11.32
N VAL A 389 15.33 28.21 11.13
CA VAL A 389 16.65 27.57 11.12
C VAL A 389 17.23 27.61 9.71
N THR A 390 18.18 28.52 9.49
CA THR A 390 18.85 28.68 8.18
C THR A 390 20.36 28.62 8.31
N PRO A 391 21.09 28.37 7.21
CA PRO A 391 22.52 28.65 7.16
C PRO A 391 22.79 30.15 7.38
N THR A 392 24.05 30.49 7.65
CA THR A 392 24.49 31.90 7.72
C THR A 392 24.41 32.56 6.34
N GLU A 393 24.32 33.89 6.29
CA GLU A 393 24.26 34.65 5.02
C GLU A 393 25.41 34.31 4.06
N ALA A 394 26.63 34.12 4.60
CA ALA A 394 27.80 33.72 3.81
C ALA A 394 27.62 32.31 3.21
N GLN A 395 27.03 31.37 3.96
CA GLN A 395 26.75 30.02 3.49
C GLN A 395 25.58 30.00 2.49
N ILE A 396 24.54 30.81 2.67
CA ILE A 396 23.43 30.92 1.70
C ILE A 396 23.97 31.44 0.36
N LYS A 397 24.88 32.41 0.39
CA LYS A 397 25.54 32.90 -0.82
C LYS A 397 26.37 31.80 -1.49
N ASP A 398 27.16 31.04 -0.74
CA ASP A 398 27.95 29.91 -1.25
C ASP A 398 27.05 28.85 -1.92
N ILE A 399 25.90 28.54 -1.31
CA ILE A 399 24.89 27.63 -1.88
C ILE A 399 24.31 28.20 -3.19
N ALA A 400 23.99 29.49 -3.23
CA ALA A 400 23.47 30.14 -4.44
C ALA A 400 24.50 30.10 -5.59
N ASP A 401 25.77 30.38 -5.29
CA ASP A 401 26.87 30.30 -6.27
C ASP A 401 27.06 28.85 -6.77
N TRP A 402 27.01 27.86 -5.88
CA TRP A 402 27.07 26.45 -6.24
C TRP A 402 25.92 26.01 -7.16
N LEU A 403 24.68 26.44 -6.87
CA LEU A 403 23.52 26.17 -7.71
C LEU A 403 23.66 26.80 -9.11
N LEU A 404 24.23 28.01 -9.21
CA LEU A 404 24.46 28.66 -10.49
C LEU A 404 25.52 27.93 -11.34
N GLU A 405 26.56 27.39 -10.70
CA GLU A 405 27.65 26.70 -11.38
C GLU A 405 27.27 25.27 -11.84
N HIS A 406 26.61 24.51 -10.96
CA HIS A 406 26.37 23.07 -11.19
C HIS A 406 24.92 22.76 -11.63
N HIS A 407 23.98 23.67 -11.39
CA HIS A 407 22.55 23.51 -11.69
C HIS A 407 21.96 24.70 -12.46
N GLY A 408 22.79 25.44 -13.20
CA GLY A 408 22.40 26.68 -13.89
C GLY A 408 21.30 26.54 -14.95
N ASP A 409 21.09 25.34 -15.49
CA ASP A 409 20.03 25.04 -16.46
C ASP A 409 18.69 24.65 -15.80
N SER A 410 18.67 24.45 -14.48
CA SER A 410 17.47 24.09 -13.72
C SER A 410 16.77 25.32 -13.15
N THR A 411 15.44 25.22 -12.99
CA THR A 411 14.62 26.20 -12.27
C THR A 411 14.76 26.07 -10.75
N GLY A 412 15.33 24.97 -10.25
CA GLY A 412 15.47 24.73 -8.82
C GLY A 412 16.14 23.40 -8.52
N LEU A 413 16.19 23.05 -7.23
CA LEU A 413 16.70 21.78 -6.74
C LEU A 413 15.94 21.41 -5.47
N SER A 414 15.51 20.16 -5.35
CA SER A 414 15.07 19.58 -4.07
C SER A 414 15.95 18.40 -3.72
N THR A 415 16.39 18.34 -2.47
CA THR A 415 17.17 17.24 -1.93
C THR A 415 16.89 17.07 -0.44
N ASP A 416 16.88 15.83 0.03
CA ASP A 416 16.85 15.47 1.45
C ASP A 416 18.27 15.42 2.07
N SER A 417 19.32 15.48 1.26
CA SER A 417 20.72 15.61 1.68
C SER A 417 21.54 16.47 0.74
N LEU A 418 21.97 17.64 1.21
CA LEU A 418 22.93 18.49 0.51
C LEU A 418 24.28 17.79 0.29
N ALA A 419 24.67 16.89 1.19
CA ALA A 419 25.90 16.11 1.04
C ALA A 419 25.81 15.14 -0.15
N ASP A 420 24.72 14.38 -0.26
CA ASP A 420 24.52 13.42 -1.36
C ASP A 420 24.23 14.13 -2.69
N ALA A 421 23.66 15.34 -2.65
CA ALA A 421 23.49 16.20 -3.82
C ALA A 421 24.82 16.77 -4.36
N GLY A 422 25.93 16.60 -3.63
CA GLY A 422 27.26 17.01 -4.08
C GLY A 422 27.69 18.43 -3.67
N TYR A 423 26.98 19.08 -2.74
CA TYR A 423 27.39 20.39 -2.23
C TYR A 423 28.64 20.27 -1.32
N PRO A 424 29.79 20.89 -1.69
CA PRO A 424 31.03 20.72 -0.95
C PRO A 424 30.99 21.24 0.50
N GLY A 425 30.21 22.31 0.75
CA GLY A 425 30.08 22.93 2.05
C GLY A 425 29.17 22.18 3.05
N ALA A 426 28.54 21.06 2.63
CA ALA A 426 27.49 20.39 3.42
C ALA A 426 27.96 19.95 4.82
N ALA A 427 29.22 19.54 4.97
CA ALA A 427 29.76 19.13 6.27
C ALA A 427 29.82 20.27 7.30
N SER A 428 29.91 21.53 6.85
CA SER A 428 29.97 22.72 7.71
C SER A 428 28.61 23.19 8.20
N LEU A 429 27.53 22.80 7.52
CA LEU A 429 26.15 23.13 7.89
C LEU A 429 25.67 22.35 9.12
N GLY A 430 26.27 21.18 9.37
CA GLY A 430 25.94 20.32 10.50
C GLY A 430 24.54 19.71 10.45
N ASP A 431 24.00 19.32 11.61
CA ASP A 431 22.69 18.66 11.71
C ASP A 431 21.52 19.67 11.61
N ALA A 432 21.80 20.97 11.63
CA ALA A 432 20.78 22.02 11.55
C ALA A 432 20.19 22.17 10.14
N VAL A 433 20.96 21.87 9.09
CA VAL A 433 20.51 21.99 7.69
C VAL A 433 21.05 20.81 6.88
N CYS A 434 20.17 19.88 6.55
CA CYS A 434 20.50 18.70 5.74
C CYS A 434 19.73 18.68 4.43
N GLY A 435 18.41 18.90 4.48
CA GLY A 435 17.55 18.98 3.30
C GLY A 435 17.37 20.42 2.83
N MET A 436 17.25 20.58 1.52
CA MET A 436 17.02 21.88 0.90
C MET A 436 16.05 21.73 -0.27
N ALA A 437 15.10 22.64 -0.37
CA ALA A 437 14.40 22.94 -1.62
C ALA A 437 14.73 24.39 -2.02
N SER A 438 15.07 24.61 -3.28
CA SER A 438 15.42 25.94 -3.79
C SER A 438 14.65 26.24 -5.07
N ALA A 439 14.13 27.46 -5.18
CA ALA A 439 13.46 27.97 -6.36
C ALA A 439 14.16 29.23 -6.87
N ARG A 440 14.58 29.20 -8.13
CA ARG A 440 15.27 30.32 -8.78
C ARG A 440 14.28 31.35 -9.32
N ILE A 441 14.32 32.57 -8.81
CA ILE A 441 13.41 33.63 -9.23
C ILE A 441 13.94 34.30 -10.51
N THR A 442 15.20 34.79 -10.46
CA THR A 442 15.86 35.49 -11.57
C THR A 442 17.15 34.77 -11.97
N SER A 443 18.04 35.42 -12.74
CA SER A 443 19.36 34.86 -13.01
C SER A 443 20.28 34.77 -11.78
N LYS A 444 19.95 35.48 -10.69
CA LYS A 444 20.81 35.59 -9.49
C LYS A 444 20.06 35.45 -8.16
N ASP A 445 18.74 35.52 -8.18
CA ASP A 445 17.91 35.54 -6.97
C ASP A 445 17.23 34.19 -6.74
N PHE A 446 17.17 33.78 -5.47
CA PHE A 446 16.70 32.46 -5.06
C PHE A 446 15.82 32.52 -3.80
N LEU A 447 14.85 31.61 -3.74
CA LEU A 447 14.17 31.20 -2.52
C LEU A 447 14.71 29.85 -2.06
N PHE A 448 14.82 29.71 -0.75
CA PHE A 448 15.30 28.49 -0.10
C PHE A 448 14.35 28.08 1.02
N TRP A 449 14.15 26.77 1.15
CA TRP A 449 13.55 26.12 2.29
C TRP A 449 14.51 25.05 2.81
N PHE A 450 14.68 24.99 4.12
CA PHE A 450 15.65 24.14 4.80
C PHE A 450 14.94 23.21 5.78
N ARG A 451 15.46 21.98 5.86
CA ARG A 451 15.08 21.00 6.87
C ARG A 451 16.31 20.48 7.59
N SER A 452 16.17 20.38 8.91
CA SER A 452 17.18 19.84 9.81
C SER A 452 17.32 18.34 9.61
N HIS A 453 18.42 17.80 10.13
CA HIS A 453 18.60 16.36 10.21
C HIS A 453 17.45 15.74 11.01
N THR A 454 16.74 14.81 10.39
CA THR A 454 15.83 13.92 11.11
C THR A 454 16.52 12.59 11.23
N ALA A 455 16.89 12.19 12.45
CA ALA A 455 17.45 10.88 12.70
C ALA A 455 16.38 9.81 12.40
N LYS A 456 16.37 9.30 11.16
CA LYS A 456 15.55 8.15 10.79
C LYS A 456 16.38 6.90 11.01
N GLU A 457 16.11 6.23 12.12
CA GLU A 457 16.66 4.92 12.42
C GLU A 457 15.86 3.86 11.67
N MET A 458 16.41 3.30 10.59
CA MET A 458 15.84 2.09 10.00
C MET A 458 16.51 0.87 10.62
N LYS A 459 15.71 0.03 11.28
CA LYS A 459 16.19 -1.24 11.83
C LYS A 459 15.99 -2.32 10.78
N TRP A 460 17.06 -2.83 10.20
CA TRP A 460 16.97 -3.90 9.21
C TRP A 460 17.08 -5.25 9.90
N GLY A 461 16.20 -6.19 9.53
CA GLY A 461 16.25 -7.59 9.94
C GLY A 461 17.37 -8.35 9.23
N GLY A 462 18.62 -7.97 9.44
CA GLY A 462 19.85 -8.67 9.03
C GLY A 462 20.60 -8.13 7.79
N ALA A 463 19.95 -7.71 6.70
CA ALA A 463 20.59 -7.17 5.50
C ALA A 463 19.74 -6.03 4.92
N LYS A 464 20.42 -5.01 4.36
CA LYS A 464 19.79 -3.82 3.76
C LYS A 464 19.15 -4.18 2.41
N HIS A 465 18.03 -3.54 2.08
CA HIS A 465 17.50 -3.58 0.71
C HIS A 465 18.35 -2.73 -0.24
N HIS A 466 18.68 -3.25 -1.42
CA HIS A 466 19.20 -2.45 -2.53
C HIS A 466 18.12 -2.28 -3.60
N PRO A 467 17.84 -1.05 -4.08
CA PRO A 467 16.80 -0.81 -5.09
C PRO A 467 16.99 -1.58 -6.40
N ASP A 468 18.23 -1.93 -6.74
CA ASP A 468 18.57 -2.72 -7.93
C ASP A 468 18.36 -4.24 -7.74
N ASP A 469 18.04 -4.69 -6.51
CA ASP A 469 17.79 -6.09 -6.24
C ASP A 469 16.48 -6.53 -6.91
N LYS A 470 16.59 -7.44 -7.88
CA LYS A 470 15.44 -8.05 -8.56
C LYS A 470 15.31 -9.54 -8.21
N ASP A 471 14.09 -10.04 -8.29
CA ASP A 471 13.79 -11.47 -8.12
C ASP A 471 14.55 -12.32 -9.17
N ASP A 472 15.66 -12.94 -8.76
CA ASP A 472 16.37 -13.92 -9.59
C ASP A 472 15.93 -15.35 -9.28
N GLY A 473 15.18 -15.94 -10.21
CA GLY A 473 14.71 -17.33 -10.13
C GLY A 473 15.82 -18.39 -10.07
N ARG A 474 17.10 -18.02 -10.26
CA ARG A 474 18.28 -18.90 -10.18
C ARG A 474 19.04 -18.75 -8.86
N ARG A 475 18.92 -17.62 -8.16
CA ARG A 475 19.57 -17.33 -6.87
C ARG A 475 18.55 -17.45 -5.73
N MET A 476 18.28 -18.68 -5.30
CA MET A 476 17.40 -18.95 -4.16
C MET A 476 18.21 -19.43 -2.96
N HIS A 477 18.92 -18.49 -2.32
CA HIS A 477 19.58 -18.76 -1.05
C HIS A 477 18.83 -18.04 0.07
N PRO A 478 18.24 -18.78 1.02
CA PRO A 478 17.57 -18.17 2.16
C PRO A 478 18.60 -17.48 3.05
N ARG A 479 18.17 -16.39 3.69
CA ARG A 479 19.02 -15.60 4.58
C ARG A 479 19.38 -16.42 5.82
N SER A 480 20.63 -16.30 6.27
CA SER A 480 21.17 -17.05 7.42
C SER A 480 21.10 -16.29 8.75
N SER A 481 20.90 -14.97 8.72
CA SER A 481 20.87 -14.11 9.91
C SER A 481 19.68 -13.14 9.86
N PHE A 482 18.99 -13.06 11.00
CA PHE A 482 17.88 -12.14 11.27
C PHE A 482 18.22 -11.12 12.36
N LYS A 483 19.49 -11.07 12.80
CA LYS A 483 19.91 -10.11 13.82
C LYS A 483 19.64 -8.69 13.34
N ALA A 484 18.87 -7.95 14.12
CA ALA A 484 18.60 -6.56 13.85
C ALA A 484 19.93 -5.79 13.81
N PHE A 485 20.15 -5.04 12.73
CA PHE A 485 21.20 -4.02 12.70
C PHE A 485 20.57 -2.67 12.39
N LEU A 486 21.05 -1.67 13.10
CA LEU A 486 20.57 -0.30 12.98
C LEU A 486 21.30 0.37 11.83
N GLU A 487 20.56 0.79 10.81
CA GLU A 487 21.06 1.77 9.87
C GLU A 487 20.64 3.16 10.36
N VAL A 488 21.62 3.89 10.91
CA VAL A 488 21.44 5.30 11.20
C VAL A 488 21.68 6.04 9.88
N VAL A 489 20.60 6.45 9.23
CA VAL A 489 20.70 7.35 8.08
C VAL A 489 21.15 8.70 8.61
N LYS A 490 22.44 9.01 8.48
CA LYS A 490 23.02 10.28 8.93
C LYS A 490 22.89 11.33 7.85
N ARG A 491 22.71 12.60 8.24
CA ARG A 491 22.73 13.77 7.34
C ARG A 491 21.66 13.76 6.24
N ARG A 492 20.47 13.26 6.58
CA ARG A 492 19.26 13.39 5.77
C ARG A 492 18.13 14.04 6.55
N SER A 493 17.31 14.84 5.89
CA SER A 493 16.06 15.36 6.42
C SER A 493 14.89 14.44 6.08
N LEU A 494 13.68 14.84 6.47
CA LEU A 494 12.47 14.31 5.85
C LEU A 494 12.46 14.66 4.35
N PRO A 495 12.06 13.72 3.47
CA PRO A 495 11.93 13.97 2.04
C PRO A 495 10.82 14.99 1.76
N TRP A 496 10.98 15.79 0.72
CA TRP A 496 9.98 16.77 0.29
C TRP A 496 8.82 16.06 -0.40
N ASP A 497 7.60 16.34 0.05
CA ASP A 497 6.41 15.75 -0.57
C ASP A 497 6.16 16.42 -1.93
N ASN A 498 5.59 15.69 -2.89
CA ASN A 498 5.30 16.25 -4.22
C ASN A 498 4.42 17.51 -4.15
N VAL A 499 3.44 17.52 -3.24
CA VAL A 499 2.58 18.68 -2.96
C VAL A 499 3.38 19.91 -2.54
N GLU A 500 4.43 19.72 -1.74
CA GLU A 500 5.28 20.82 -1.27
C GLU A 500 6.14 21.35 -2.42
N ILE A 501 6.66 20.47 -3.27
CA ILE A 501 7.43 20.84 -4.46
C ILE A 501 6.54 21.59 -5.46
N ASP A 502 5.31 21.13 -5.68
CA ASP A 502 4.35 21.80 -6.56
C ASP A 502 4.03 23.20 -6.03
N ALA A 503 3.81 23.36 -4.72
CA ALA A 503 3.59 24.67 -4.10
C ALA A 503 4.80 25.62 -4.27
N ILE A 504 6.02 25.10 -4.11
CA ILE A 504 7.26 25.85 -4.34
C ILE A 504 7.38 26.30 -5.81
N HIS A 505 7.12 25.41 -6.75
CA HIS A 505 7.14 25.73 -8.18
C HIS A 505 6.05 26.74 -8.56
N SER A 506 4.84 26.62 -8.00
CA SER A 506 3.79 27.63 -8.20
C SER A 506 4.23 29.00 -7.69
N LEU A 507 4.80 29.08 -6.48
CA LEU A 507 5.33 30.35 -5.95
C LEU A 507 6.47 30.92 -6.80
N GLN A 508 7.35 30.06 -7.30
CA GLN A 508 8.44 30.47 -8.18
C GLN A 508 7.93 31.13 -9.46
N LEU A 509 6.96 30.48 -10.11
CA LEU A 509 6.33 30.94 -11.34
C LEU A 509 5.66 32.30 -11.16
N ILE A 510 4.94 32.46 -10.03
CA ILE A 510 4.33 33.71 -9.59
C ILE A 510 5.37 34.82 -9.50
N LEU A 511 6.43 34.60 -8.72
CA LEU A 511 7.42 35.62 -8.44
C LEU A 511 8.19 35.98 -9.71
N ARG A 512 8.57 35.00 -10.52
CA ARG A 512 9.26 35.25 -11.79
C ARG A 512 8.46 36.16 -12.72
N GLY A 513 7.14 35.98 -12.79
CA GLY A 513 6.23 36.85 -13.53
C GLY A 513 6.29 38.29 -13.02
N SER A 514 6.13 38.50 -11.71
CA SER A 514 6.18 39.83 -11.10
C SER A 514 7.56 40.53 -11.21
N PHE A 515 8.66 39.78 -11.23
CA PHE A 515 10.02 40.37 -11.24
C PHE A 515 10.58 40.66 -12.63
N GLN A 516 10.15 39.95 -13.69
CA GLN A 516 10.59 40.27 -15.05
C GLN A 516 10.10 41.65 -15.51
N ASP A 517 8.93 42.09 -15.05
CA ASP A 517 8.37 43.40 -15.38
C ASP A 517 9.16 44.57 -14.73
N ILE A 518 9.73 44.34 -13.54
CA ILE A 518 10.50 45.35 -12.79
C ILE A 518 11.89 45.57 -13.41
N ASP A 519 12.59 44.50 -13.80
CA ASP A 519 13.92 44.58 -14.42
C ASP A 519 13.86 45.24 -15.81
N ASP A 520 12.80 44.99 -16.58
CA ASP A 520 12.62 45.60 -17.91
C ASP A 520 12.28 47.10 -17.83
N SER A 521 11.69 47.56 -16.72
CA SER A 521 11.44 48.98 -16.43
C SER A 521 12.72 49.78 -16.13
N GLY A 522 13.72 49.13 -15.50
CA GLY A 522 15.02 49.73 -15.20
C GLY A 522 15.88 49.99 -16.43
N THR A 523 15.68 49.21 -17.51
CA THR A 523 16.32 49.44 -18.81
C THR A 523 15.58 50.43 -19.71
N LYS A 524 14.28 50.67 -19.48
CA LYS A 524 13.45 51.62 -20.25
C LYS A 524 13.46 53.05 -19.71
N THR A 525 14.08 53.30 -18.55
CA THR A 525 14.05 54.60 -17.84
C THR A 525 14.96 55.70 -18.41
N MET A 526 15.44 55.59 -19.66
CA MET A 526 16.23 56.64 -20.30
C MET A 526 15.64 57.24 -21.59
N VAL A 527 14.38 56.93 -21.96
CA VAL A 527 13.69 57.66 -23.05
C VAL A 527 12.16 57.66 -22.83
N HIS A 528 11.64 58.44 -21.89
CA HIS A 528 10.49 59.36 -22.09
C HIS A 528 9.99 59.96 -20.76
N SER A 529 9.40 61.13 -20.90
CA SER A 529 9.00 62.12 -19.90
C SER A 529 7.93 61.69 -18.89
N GLN A 530 8.16 62.13 -17.65
CA GLN A 530 7.25 62.20 -16.51
C GLN A 530 5.87 62.79 -16.84
N LEU A 531 4.80 62.03 -16.58
CA LEU A 531 3.62 62.36 -15.74
C LEU A 531 2.49 61.31 -15.84
N ASN A 532 2.58 60.34 -16.77
CA ASN A 532 1.60 59.25 -16.93
C ASN A 532 2.02 57.92 -16.29
N ASP A 533 3.28 57.77 -15.85
CA ASP A 533 3.85 56.48 -15.44
C ASP A 533 3.27 55.92 -14.13
N LEU A 534 2.84 56.76 -13.19
CA LEU A 534 2.27 56.29 -11.92
C LEU A 534 0.88 55.65 -12.08
N ARG A 535 0.16 55.90 -13.19
CA ARG A 535 -1.10 55.22 -13.51
C ARG A 535 -0.91 53.97 -14.37
N LEU A 536 0.13 53.95 -15.22
CA LEU A 536 0.43 52.81 -16.08
C LEU A 536 1.17 51.70 -15.33
N GLN A 537 2.11 52.02 -14.42
CA GLN A 537 2.78 51.01 -13.58
C GLN A 537 1.80 50.18 -12.75
N GLY A 538 0.83 50.83 -12.10
CA GLY A 538 -0.19 50.10 -11.34
C GLY A 538 -1.11 49.23 -12.20
N ILE A 539 -1.34 49.59 -13.46
CA ILE A 539 -2.18 48.82 -14.39
C ILE A 539 -1.39 47.64 -15.00
N ASP A 540 -0.11 47.82 -15.30
CA ASP A 540 0.75 46.75 -15.83
C ASP A 540 1.10 45.71 -14.75
N GLU A 541 1.36 46.13 -13.50
CA GLU A 541 1.52 45.21 -12.36
C GLU A 541 0.23 44.44 -12.07
N LEU A 542 -0.93 45.12 -12.08
CA LEU A 542 -2.24 44.45 -11.94
C LEU A 542 -2.52 43.51 -13.11
N SER A 543 -2.08 43.83 -14.33
CA SER A 543 -2.23 43.01 -15.53
C SER A 543 -1.35 41.76 -15.49
N SER A 544 -0.11 41.84 -14.99
CA SER A 544 0.76 40.68 -14.87
C SER A 544 0.37 39.77 -13.70
N VAL A 545 -0.04 40.34 -12.56
CA VAL A 545 -0.64 39.58 -11.45
C VAL A 545 -1.95 38.89 -11.90
N ALA A 546 -2.81 39.58 -12.66
CA ALA A 546 -4.02 38.98 -13.21
C ALA A 546 -3.70 37.86 -14.22
N SER A 547 -2.70 38.04 -15.08
CA SER A 547 -2.28 37.03 -16.05
C SER A 547 -1.69 35.79 -15.38
N GLU A 548 -0.94 35.95 -14.29
CA GLU A 548 -0.43 34.82 -13.50
C GLU A 548 -1.52 34.16 -12.66
N MET A 549 -2.48 34.91 -12.12
CA MET A 549 -3.66 34.32 -11.49
C MET A 549 -4.45 33.45 -12.48
N VAL A 550 -4.64 33.90 -13.72
CA VAL A 550 -5.27 33.11 -14.78
C VAL A 550 -4.45 31.84 -15.04
N ARG A 551 -3.12 31.93 -15.15
CA ARG A 551 -2.27 30.76 -15.39
C ARG A 551 -2.31 29.75 -14.24
N LEU A 552 -2.32 30.18 -12.99
CA LEU A 552 -2.46 29.30 -11.83
C LEU A 552 -3.83 28.62 -11.78
N ILE A 553 -4.89 29.38 -12.09
CA ILE A 553 -6.23 28.81 -12.21
C ILE A 553 -6.20 27.69 -13.26
N GLU A 554 -5.69 27.97 -14.46
CA GLU A 554 -5.64 27.02 -15.56
C GLU A 554 -4.77 25.78 -15.29
N THR A 555 -3.64 25.93 -14.59
CA THR A 555 -2.68 24.86 -14.33
C THR A 555 -2.92 24.08 -13.03
N ALA A 556 -3.82 24.56 -12.16
CA ALA A 556 -4.11 23.88 -10.90
C ALA A 556 -4.79 22.52 -11.11
N THR A 557 -4.33 21.53 -10.32
CA THR A 557 -4.88 20.17 -10.29
C THR A 557 -6.18 20.05 -9.49
N ALA A 558 -6.60 21.12 -8.80
CA ALA A 558 -7.84 21.21 -8.04
C ALA A 558 -8.88 22.07 -8.79
N PRO A 559 -10.20 21.88 -8.58
CA PRO A 559 -11.23 22.71 -9.22
C PRO A 559 -11.19 24.15 -8.69
N ILE A 560 -10.87 25.10 -9.57
CA ILE A 560 -10.85 26.53 -9.27
C ILE A 560 -11.79 27.27 -10.23
N LEU A 561 -12.68 28.08 -9.65
CA LEU A 561 -13.49 29.05 -10.37
C LEU A 561 -13.38 30.42 -9.71
N ALA A 562 -13.49 31.48 -10.50
CA ALA A 562 -13.51 32.86 -10.05
C ALA A 562 -14.76 33.56 -10.58
N VAL A 563 -15.28 34.50 -9.80
CA VAL A 563 -16.42 35.35 -10.19
C VAL A 563 -16.08 36.83 -10.00
N ASP A 564 -16.69 37.68 -10.82
CA ASP A 564 -16.61 39.13 -10.69
C ASP A 564 -17.54 39.66 -9.59
N TYR A 565 -17.52 40.99 -9.38
CA TYR A 565 -18.38 41.66 -8.39
C TYR A 565 -19.88 41.54 -8.70
N ASN A 566 -20.27 41.16 -9.92
CA ASN A 566 -21.65 40.88 -10.30
C ASN A 566 -22.02 39.38 -10.14
N GLY A 567 -21.09 38.54 -9.69
CA GLY A 567 -21.28 37.10 -9.57
C GLY A 567 -21.22 36.34 -10.91
N LEU A 568 -20.65 36.96 -11.96
CA LEU A 568 -20.41 36.34 -13.25
C LEU A 568 -19.06 35.62 -13.25
N VAL A 569 -19.01 34.42 -13.81
CA VAL A 569 -17.78 33.63 -13.88
C VAL A 569 -16.74 34.33 -14.76
N ASN A 570 -15.57 34.60 -14.19
CA ASN A 570 -14.42 35.20 -14.88
C ASN A 570 -13.14 34.36 -14.77
N GLY A 571 -13.21 33.19 -14.13
CA GLY A 571 -12.16 32.17 -14.16
C GLY A 571 -12.77 30.78 -14.03
N TRP A 572 -12.33 29.84 -14.87
CA TRP A 572 -12.85 28.47 -14.90
C TRP A 572 -11.75 27.53 -15.37
N ASN A 573 -11.28 26.64 -14.52
CA ASN A 573 -10.16 25.77 -14.89
C ASN A 573 -10.57 24.41 -15.46
N ALA A 574 -9.57 23.69 -16.00
CA ALA A 574 -9.77 22.38 -16.62
C ALA A 574 -10.40 21.36 -15.66
N LYS A 575 -10.05 21.41 -14.36
CA LYS A 575 -10.61 20.47 -13.37
C LYS A 575 -12.07 20.75 -13.05
N VAL A 576 -12.52 22.02 -12.96
CA VAL A 576 -13.95 22.34 -12.85
C VAL A 576 -14.69 21.91 -14.11
N ALA A 577 -14.12 22.15 -15.30
CA ALA A 577 -14.73 21.75 -16.56
C ALA A 577 -14.91 20.22 -16.65
N GLU A 578 -13.94 19.44 -16.19
CA GLU A 578 -14.02 17.98 -16.10
C GLU A 578 -15.12 17.53 -15.12
N LEU A 579 -15.19 18.13 -13.92
CA LEU A 579 -16.14 17.74 -12.88
C LEU A 579 -17.59 18.13 -13.21
N THR A 580 -17.79 19.29 -13.82
CA THR A 580 -19.12 19.83 -14.17
C THR A 580 -19.58 19.38 -15.55
N GLY A 581 -18.67 18.92 -16.40
CA GLY A 581 -18.92 18.67 -17.82
C GLY A 581 -19.11 19.94 -18.65
N LEU A 582 -18.89 21.14 -18.07
CA LEU A 582 -19.09 22.43 -18.73
C LEU A 582 -17.74 22.99 -19.20
N PRO A 583 -17.50 23.12 -20.52
CA PRO A 583 -16.24 23.61 -21.03
C PRO A 583 -16.02 25.09 -20.69
N VAL A 584 -14.75 25.49 -20.52
CA VAL A 584 -14.35 26.85 -20.12
C VAL A 584 -15.02 27.92 -20.97
N GLY A 585 -15.02 27.78 -22.30
CA GLY A 585 -15.59 28.78 -23.20
C GLY A 585 -17.09 29.03 -23.03
N GLU A 586 -17.84 28.05 -22.51
CA GLU A 586 -19.27 28.18 -22.23
C GLU A 586 -19.54 28.72 -20.82
N ALA A 587 -18.70 28.34 -19.84
CA ALA A 587 -18.83 28.77 -18.45
C ALA A 587 -18.54 30.27 -18.25
N MET A 588 -17.63 30.84 -19.05
CA MET A 588 -17.20 32.23 -18.90
C MET A 588 -18.35 33.21 -19.15
N GLY A 589 -18.57 34.12 -18.20
CA GLY A 589 -19.64 35.11 -18.23
C GLY A 589 -21.02 34.62 -17.79
N MET A 590 -21.18 33.33 -17.43
CA MET A 590 -22.41 32.82 -16.83
C MET A 590 -22.56 33.30 -15.37
N SER A 591 -23.78 33.44 -14.89
CA SER A 591 -24.03 33.71 -13.47
C SER A 591 -23.83 32.45 -12.66
N LEU A 592 -22.91 32.50 -11.69
CA LEU A 592 -22.68 31.35 -10.79
C LEU A 592 -23.97 30.98 -10.04
N VAL A 593 -24.72 31.99 -9.59
CA VAL A 593 -25.93 31.81 -8.80
C VAL A 593 -27.11 31.37 -9.66
N GLN A 594 -27.32 32.02 -10.81
CA GLN A 594 -28.56 31.83 -11.59
C GLN A 594 -28.46 30.67 -12.58
N ASP A 595 -27.28 30.42 -13.13
CA ASP A 595 -27.10 29.52 -14.27
C ASP A 595 -26.40 28.20 -13.91
N LEU A 596 -25.52 28.20 -12.89
CA LEU A 596 -24.63 27.06 -12.60
C LEU A 596 -24.98 26.27 -11.33
N VAL A 597 -25.67 26.90 -10.38
CA VAL A 597 -26.00 26.29 -9.08
C VAL A 597 -27.45 25.77 -9.07
N PHE A 598 -27.67 24.60 -8.47
CA PHE A 598 -29.03 24.06 -8.28
C PHE A 598 -29.90 25.03 -7.46
N LYS A 599 -31.18 25.16 -7.84
CA LYS A 599 -32.15 26.08 -7.20
C LYS A 599 -32.20 26.00 -5.67
N GLU A 600 -31.99 24.81 -5.12
CA GLU A 600 -31.99 24.54 -3.68
C GLU A 600 -30.81 25.17 -2.93
N SER A 601 -29.72 25.48 -3.64
CA SER A 601 -28.46 26.01 -3.07
C SER A 601 -28.27 27.52 -3.32
N VAL A 602 -29.15 28.16 -4.11
CA VAL A 602 -29.05 29.57 -4.52
C VAL A 602 -28.89 30.51 -3.32
N GLU A 603 -29.80 30.43 -2.34
CA GLU A 603 -29.81 31.33 -1.18
C GLU A 603 -28.51 31.22 -0.35
N ARG A 604 -27.93 30.01 -0.28
CA ARG A 604 -26.69 29.76 0.45
C ARG A 604 -25.47 30.31 -0.29
N VAL A 605 -25.44 30.17 -1.62
CA VAL A 605 -24.35 30.70 -2.45
C VAL A 605 -24.42 32.22 -2.55
N GLU A 606 -25.60 32.83 -2.69
CA GLU A 606 -25.76 34.29 -2.63
C GLU A 606 -25.25 34.86 -1.32
N LYS A 607 -25.63 34.26 -0.19
CA LYS A 607 -25.14 34.68 1.12
C LYS A 607 -23.63 34.54 1.26
N MET A 608 -23.05 33.50 0.67
CA MET A 608 -21.60 33.29 0.67
C MET A 608 -20.88 34.35 -0.17
N LEU A 609 -21.34 34.63 -1.40
CA LEU A 609 -20.80 35.67 -2.26
C LEU A 609 -20.95 37.07 -1.66
N TYR A 610 -22.12 37.37 -1.07
CA TYR A 610 -22.35 38.65 -0.39
C TYR A 610 -21.38 38.87 0.78
N ASN A 611 -21.06 37.81 1.53
CA ASN A 611 -20.10 37.89 2.62
C ASN A 611 -18.64 37.95 2.14
N ALA A 612 -18.33 37.41 0.96
CA ALA A 612 -16.98 37.39 0.41
C ALA A 612 -16.61 38.68 -0.34
N LEU A 613 -17.60 39.38 -0.91
CA LEU A 613 -17.43 40.64 -1.66
C LEU A 613 -17.51 41.91 -0.77
N ARG A 614 -17.65 41.75 0.55
CA ARG A 614 -17.67 42.82 1.56
C ARG A 614 -16.37 42.81 2.35
#